data_AF-A0A2R6HM12-F1
#
_entry.id   AF-A0A2R6HM12-F1
#
_cell.length_a   1.000
_cell.length_b   1.000
_cell.length_c   1.000
_cell.angle_alpha   90.00
_cell.angle_beta   90.00
_cell.angle_gamma   90.00
#
_symmetry.space_group_name_H-M   'P 1'
#
loop_
_entity.id
_entity.type
_entity.pdbx_description
1 polymer ?
#
loop_
_entity_poly.entity_id
_entity_poly.type
_entity_poly.pdbx_seq_one_letter_code
_entity_poly.pdbx_strand_id
1 'polypeptide(L)'
;WGMAYDRQQKQTQFLGGKAFEIVNNDDPSNAFLQESNEMADQKAVITHVEAHADFFRNNEWFRMFGASPDAAAMLERHGETVAEYMDDPEISREDVEAWIDHVLCLEDNIDQHREFSTTEAFEADSAAPEDLAEKLEEMDVSEEVREEVFDEEFVDEMVDDEEGPSFPEEPEKDLLAFLAAHGKAYDEEAEKATDYEEWQGEILELLRKEAYYFAPQKMTKVMNEGWACVDPDTPVFSTAGLVPMRDVVDGHLPVSDGETTRDVYDSNVIEDHDT
;
A
#
# COMPACT_ATOMS: atom_id res chain seq x y z
N TRP A 1 -2.74 7.78 -19.22
CA TRP A 1 -1.62 6.84 -19.49
C TRP A 1 -0.28 7.49 -19.10
N GLY A 2 0.30 7.08 -17.96
CA GLY A 2 1.36 7.83 -17.26
C GLY A 2 2.81 7.53 -17.66
N MET A 3 3.69 8.50 -17.42
CA MET A 3 5.14 8.42 -17.69
C MET A 3 5.85 7.26 -17.00
N ALA A 4 5.29 6.72 -15.90
CA ALA A 4 5.84 5.56 -15.20
C ALA A 4 5.79 4.29 -16.06
N TYR A 5 4.71 4.07 -16.80
CA TYR A 5 4.56 2.94 -17.72
C TYR A 5 5.57 3.04 -18.89
N ASP A 6 5.71 4.23 -19.48
CA ASP A 6 6.70 4.47 -20.55
C ASP A 6 8.15 4.30 -20.05
N ARG A 7 8.42 4.67 -18.79
CA ARG A 7 9.73 4.46 -18.16
C ARG A 7 10.01 2.97 -17.92
N GLN A 8 9.03 2.22 -17.41
CA GLN A 8 9.15 0.78 -17.18
C GLN A 8 9.33 0.03 -18.52
N GLN A 9 8.53 0.35 -19.53
CA GLN A 9 8.65 -0.22 -20.87
C GLN A 9 10.05 0.02 -21.47
N LYS A 10 10.59 1.23 -21.32
CA LYS A 10 11.95 1.57 -21.77
C LYS A 10 13.04 0.88 -20.95
N GLN A 11 12.86 0.69 -19.64
CA GLN A 11 13.78 -0.07 -18.81
C GLN A 11 13.86 -1.54 -19.23
N THR A 12 12.71 -2.17 -19.46
CA THR A 12 12.63 -3.55 -19.95
C THR A 12 13.25 -3.69 -21.33
N GLN A 13 13.03 -2.72 -22.22
CA GLN A 13 13.51 -2.76 -23.61
C GLN A 13 15.01 -2.45 -23.76
N PHE A 14 15.58 -1.57 -22.93
CA PHE A 14 16.94 -1.04 -23.15
C PHE A 14 17.94 -1.31 -22.02
N LEU A 15 17.50 -1.67 -20.80
CA LEU A 15 18.36 -1.78 -19.62
C LEU A 15 18.40 -3.19 -19.00
N GLY A 16 17.78 -4.19 -19.63
CA GLY A 16 17.83 -5.57 -19.15
C GLY A 16 17.06 -5.81 -17.84
N GLY A 17 16.17 -4.88 -17.45
CA GLY A 17 15.24 -5.06 -16.34
C GLY A 17 14.17 -6.09 -16.72
N LYS A 18 14.52 -7.36 -16.70
CA LYS A 18 13.56 -8.46 -16.87
C LYS A 18 12.95 -8.73 -15.49
N ALA A 19 11.66 -8.44 -15.31
CA ALA A 19 10.94 -8.87 -14.11
C ALA A 19 10.73 -10.38 -14.18
N PHE A 20 11.44 -11.18 -13.40
CA PHE A 20 11.35 -12.63 -13.52
C PHE A 20 10.00 -13.19 -13.02
N GLU A 21 9.39 -12.49 -12.07
CA GLU A 21 8.13 -12.81 -11.42
C GLU A 21 7.35 -11.56 -10.97
N ILE A 22 6.08 -11.79 -10.64
CA ILE A 22 5.26 -10.93 -9.77
C ILE A 22 4.66 -11.82 -8.70
N VAL A 23 4.75 -11.41 -7.43
CA VAL A 23 4.16 -12.14 -6.30
C VAL A 23 3.17 -11.24 -5.57
N ASN A 24 1.93 -11.70 -5.44
CA ASN A 24 0.88 -11.05 -4.68
C ASN A 24 0.73 -11.73 -3.32
N ASN A 25 0.67 -10.91 -2.27
CA ASN A 25 0.36 -11.37 -0.92
C ASN A 25 -1.14 -11.65 -0.79
N ASP A 26 -1.54 -12.83 -1.25
CA ASP A 26 -2.84 -13.45 -1.02
C ASP A 26 -2.69 -14.66 -0.06
N ASP A 27 -3.80 -15.23 0.39
CA ASP A 27 -3.85 -16.50 1.15
C ASP A 27 -4.65 -17.59 0.39
N PRO A 28 -3.99 -18.47 -0.39
CA PRO A 28 -2.55 -18.60 -0.59
C PRO A 28 -1.97 -17.54 -1.55
N SER A 29 -0.66 -17.27 -1.42
CA SER A 29 0.01 -16.27 -2.27
C SER A 29 0.02 -16.70 -3.74
N ASN A 30 -0.17 -15.71 -4.63
CA ASN A 30 -0.21 -15.95 -6.07
C ASN A 30 1.08 -15.45 -6.72
N ALA A 31 1.68 -16.26 -7.57
CA ALA A 31 2.90 -15.91 -8.29
C ALA A 31 2.75 -16.09 -9.81
N PHE A 32 3.18 -15.08 -10.55
CA PHE A 32 3.14 -15.04 -12.01
C PHE A 32 4.57 -15.02 -12.54
N LEU A 33 4.96 -16.09 -13.24
CA LEU A 33 6.30 -16.24 -13.80
C LEU A 33 6.33 -15.90 -15.29
N GLN A 34 7.43 -15.32 -15.76
CA GLN A 34 7.58 -15.10 -17.20
C GLN A 34 7.76 -16.41 -17.96
N GLU A 35 6.96 -16.63 -19.00
CA GLU A 35 7.10 -17.79 -19.91
C GLU A 35 8.46 -17.84 -20.61
N SER A 36 9.12 -16.69 -20.75
CA SER A 36 10.42 -16.56 -21.44
C SER A 36 11.63 -16.92 -20.58
N ASN A 37 11.44 -17.33 -19.32
CA ASN A 37 12.53 -17.77 -18.44
C ASN A 37 13.02 -19.16 -18.86
N GLU A 38 14.35 -19.38 -18.79
CA GLU A 38 14.90 -20.72 -19.01
C GLU A 38 14.50 -21.66 -17.86
N MET A 39 14.62 -22.97 -18.06
CA MET A 39 14.21 -23.94 -17.04
C MET A 39 14.97 -23.77 -15.71
N ALA A 40 16.25 -23.40 -15.77
CA ALA A 40 17.04 -23.11 -14.57
C ALA A 40 16.51 -21.87 -13.84
N ASP A 41 16.23 -20.79 -14.57
CA ASP A 41 15.65 -19.56 -14.03
C ASP A 41 14.29 -19.83 -13.40
N GLN A 42 13.42 -20.60 -14.07
CA GLN A 42 12.10 -20.94 -13.52
C GLN A 42 12.22 -21.63 -12.16
N LYS A 43 13.16 -22.56 -11.99
CA LYS A 43 13.38 -23.24 -10.71
C LYS A 43 13.88 -22.29 -9.63
N ALA A 44 14.82 -21.41 -9.97
CA ALA A 44 15.36 -20.42 -9.04
C ALA A 44 14.26 -19.44 -8.60
N VAL A 45 13.50 -18.92 -9.56
CA VAL A 45 12.39 -17.99 -9.33
C VAL A 45 11.31 -18.63 -8.47
N ILE A 46 10.86 -19.86 -8.77
CA ILE A 46 9.87 -20.56 -7.93
C ILE A 46 10.36 -20.68 -6.48
N THR A 47 11.62 -21.04 -6.28
CA THR A 47 12.20 -21.17 -4.93
C THR A 47 12.25 -19.82 -4.21
N HIS A 48 12.60 -18.75 -4.94
CA HIS A 48 12.62 -17.38 -4.44
C HIS A 48 11.21 -16.88 -4.04
N VAL A 49 10.22 -17.16 -4.88
CA VAL A 49 8.79 -16.87 -4.62
C VAL A 49 8.29 -17.55 -3.35
N GLU A 50 8.63 -18.82 -3.14
CA GLU A 50 8.24 -19.55 -1.92
C GLU A 50 8.82 -18.88 -0.66
N ALA A 51 10.05 -18.36 -0.74
CA ALA A 51 10.63 -17.59 0.35
C ALA A 51 9.90 -16.25 0.58
N HIS A 52 9.47 -15.55 -0.46
CA HIS A 52 8.61 -14.37 -0.30
C HIS A 52 7.26 -14.72 0.35
N ALA A 53 6.61 -15.81 -0.07
CA ALA A 53 5.36 -16.25 0.53
C ALA A 53 5.53 -16.57 2.03
N ASP A 54 6.64 -17.22 2.40
CA ASP A 54 7.00 -17.44 3.81
C ASP A 54 7.25 -16.12 4.55
N PHE A 55 7.96 -15.17 3.92
CA PHE A 55 8.20 -13.85 4.50
C PHE A 55 6.88 -13.10 4.76
N PHE A 56 5.97 -13.06 3.78
CA PHE A 56 4.66 -12.41 3.92
C PHE A 56 3.86 -13.01 5.07
N ARG A 57 3.82 -14.33 5.18
CA ARG A 57 3.06 -15.03 6.22
C ARG A 57 3.61 -14.80 7.63
N ASN A 58 4.92 -14.64 7.78
CA ASN A 58 5.58 -14.57 9.07
C ASN A 58 5.95 -13.15 9.53
N ASN A 59 5.89 -12.14 8.64
CA ASN A 59 6.25 -10.76 8.94
C ASN A 59 5.07 -9.99 9.58
N GLU A 60 5.35 -9.27 10.67
CA GLU A 60 4.32 -8.51 11.40
C GLU A 60 3.72 -7.36 10.59
N TRP A 61 4.48 -6.68 9.72
CA TRP A 61 3.94 -5.57 8.92
C TRP A 61 2.87 -6.05 7.94
N PHE A 62 3.02 -7.24 7.36
CA PHE A 62 2.01 -7.82 6.49
C PHE A 62 0.75 -8.24 7.25
N ARG A 63 0.89 -8.67 8.51
CA ARG A 63 -0.25 -8.99 9.38
C ARG A 63 -1.13 -7.79 9.71
N MET A 64 -0.57 -6.57 9.69
CA MET A 64 -1.33 -5.34 10.02
C MET A 64 -2.44 -5.00 9.01
N PHE A 65 -2.32 -5.48 7.77
CA PHE A 65 -3.40 -5.32 6.78
C PHE A 65 -4.51 -6.37 6.98
N GLY A 66 -4.14 -7.58 7.38
CA GLY A 66 -5.07 -8.67 7.65
C GLY A 66 -4.40 -10.04 7.65
N ALA A 67 -4.99 -11.00 8.36
CA ALA A 67 -4.43 -12.34 8.49
C ALA A 67 -4.57 -13.21 7.22
N SER A 68 -5.58 -12.94 6.39
CA SER A 68 -5.85 -13.65 5.13
C SER A 68 -6.29 -12.65 4.06
N PRO A 69 -5.34 -11.92 3.44
CA PRO A 69 -5.65 -10.99 2.37
C PRO A 69 -6.13 -11.72 1.11
N ASP A 70 -7.10 -11.11 0.43
CA ASP A 70 -7.53 -11.44 -0.94
C ASP A 70 -7.38 -10.16 -1.77
N ALA A 71 -6.12 -9.79 -1.97
CA ALA A 71 -5.69 -8.62 -2.69
C ALA A 71 -6.11 -8.67 -4.15
N ALA A 72 -6.04 -9.84 -4.79
CA ALA A 72 -6.48 -10.00 -6.17
C ALA A 72 -7.96 -9.62 -6.33
N ALA A 73 -8.85 -10.18 -5.51
CA ALA A 73 -10.27 -9.84 -5.58
C ALA A 73 -10.57 -8.42 -5.08
N MET A 74 -9.77 -7.90 -4.14
CA MET A 74 -9.89 -6.52 -3.67
C MET A 74 -9.59 -5.52 -4.79
N LEU A 75 -8.45 -5.66 -5.46
CA LEU A 75 -8.04 -4.82 -6.57
C LEU A 75 -8.98 -4.95 -7.78
N GLU A 76 -9.50 -6.16 -8.04
CA GLU A 76 -10.52 -6.37 -9.08
C GLU A 76 -11.78 -5.54 -8.79
N ARG A 77 -12.33 -5.65 -7.58
CA ARG A 77 -13.52 -4.88 -7.18
C ARG A 77 -13.27 -3.37 -7.24
N HIS A 78 -12.11 -2.91 -6.77
CA HIS A 78 -11.77 -1.49 -6.83
C HIS A 78 -11.72 -1.00 -8.28
N GLY A 79 -11.12 -1.78 -9.18
CA GLY A 79 -11.08 -1.49 -10.61
C GLY A 79 -12.47 -1.47 -11.26
N GLU A 80 -13.36 -2.39 -10.87
CA GLU A 80 -14.76 -2.40 -11.30
C GLU A 80 -15.52 -1.16 -10.84
N THR A 81 -15.38 -0.76 -9.57
CA THR A 81 -16.01 0.46 -9.03
C THR A 81 -15.52 1.72 -9.76
N VAL A 82 -14.20 1.85 -9.97
CA VAL A 82 -13.66 2.98 -10.74
C VAL A 82 -14.20 2.98 -12.18
N ALA A 83 -14.28 1.81 -12.82
CA ALA A 83 -14.84 1.69 -14.16
C ALA A 83 -16.33 2.08 -14.21
N GLU A 84 -17.11 1.73 -13.20
CA GLU A 84 -18.52 2.12 -13.07
C GLU A 84 -18.65 3.65 -13.05
N TYR A 85 -17.85 4.34 -12.25
CA TYR A 85 -17.83 5.81 -12.21
C TYR A 85 -17.33 6.45 -13.51
N MET A 86 -16.38 5.82 -14.20
CA MET A 86 -15.91 6.30 -15.52
C MET A 86 -16.93 6.10 -16.65
N ASP A 87 -17.86 5.15 -16.49
CA ASP A 87 -18.91 4.84 -17.46
C ASP A 87 -20.22 5.62 -17.18
N ASP A 88 -20.34 6.27 -16.02
CA ASP A 88 -21.47 7.12 -15.68
C ASP A 88 -21.48 8.40 -16.55
N PRO A 89 -22.55 8.66 -17.33
CA PRO A 89 -22.63 9.85 -18.16
C PRO A 89 -22.74 11.18 -17.39
N GLU A 90 -23.08 11.15 -16.11
CA GLU A 90 -23.14 12.33 -15.23
C GLU A 90 -21.76 12.71 -14.68
N ILE A 91 -20.79 11.79 -14.71
CA ILE A 91 -19.44 12.00 -14.19
C ILE A 91 -18.45 12.18 -15.35
N SER A 92 -17.65 13.24 -15.30
CA SER A 92 -16.56 13.44 -16.27
C SER A 92 -15.45 12.43 -16.03
N ARG A 93 -15.14 11.64 -17.06
CA ARG A 93 -14.00 10.72 -17.03
C ARG A 93 -12.67 11.43 -16.75
N GLU A 94 -12.48 12.64 -17.29
CA GLU A 94 -11.26 13.41 -17.06
C GLU A 94 -11.13 13.82 -15.58
N ASP A 95 -12.26 14.07 -14.92
CA ASP A 95 -12.30 14.47 -13.51
C ASP A 95 -11.99 13.27 -12.61
N VAL A 96 -12.50 12.08 -12.95
CA VAL A 96 -12.12 10.83 -12.26
C VAL A 96 -10.63 10.56 -12.38
N GLU A 97 -10.06 10.67 -13.59
CA GLU A 97 -8.62 10.48 -13.82
C GLU A 97 -7.79 11.50 -13.02
N ALA A 98 -8.19 12.78 -13.01
CA ALA A 98 -7.52 13.83 -12.25
C ALA A 98 -7.62 13.61 -10.72
N TRP A 99 -8.79 13.20 -10.23
CA TRP A 99 -9.01 12.89 -8.82
C TRP A 99 -8.11 11.74 -8.34
N ILE A 100 -8.05 10.65 -9.11
CA ILE A 100 -7.14 9.53 -8.83
C ILE A 100 -5.68 10.02 -8.78
N ASP A 101 -5.23 10.82 -9.75
CA ASP A 101 -3.88 11.37 -9.77
C ASP A 101 -3.59 12.25 -8.54
N HIS A 102 -4.57 13.02 -8.06
CA HIS A 102 -4.44 13.83 -6.84
C HIS A 102 -4.30 12.97 -5.58
N VAL A 103 -5.17 11.96 -5.42
CA VAL A 103 -5.12 11.04 -4.27
C VAL A 103 -3.81 10.24 -4.28
N LEU A 104 -3.37 9.74 -5.43
CA LEU A 104 -2.12 8.98 -5.56
C LEU A 104 -0.87 9.81 -5.23
N CYS A 105 -0.91 11.13 -5.36
CA CYS A 105 0.19 12.00 -4.91
C CYS A 105 0.34 11.99 -3.37
N LEU A 106 -0.70 11.57 -2.64
CA LEU A 106 -0.73 11.49 -1.19
C LEU A 106 -0.59 10.06 -0.65
N GLU A 107 -0.51 9.03 -1.51
CA GLU A 107 -0.59 7.60 -1.11
C GLU A 107 0.42 7.19 -0.02
N ASP A 108 1.59 7.81 0.03
CA ASP A 108 2.63 7.47 1.00
C ASP A 108 2.44 8.16 2.37
N ASN A 109 1.44 9.05 2.50
CA ASN A 109 1.11 9.79 3.73
C ASN A 109 -0.02 9.11 4.53
N ILE A 110 0.06 7.79 4.63
CA ILE A 110 -0.76 6.97 5.54
C ILE A 110 0.03 6.65 6.81
N ASP A 111 -0.65 6.26 7.90
CA ASP A 111 0.07 5.74 9.09
C ASP A 111 0.46 4.27 8.88
N GLN A 112 1.64 4.07 8.30
CA GLN A 112 2.22 2.76 7.98
C GLN A 112 2.55 1.91 9.23
N HIS A 113 2.39 2.46 10.44
CA HIS A 113 2.68 1.77 11.69
C HIS A 113 1.43 1.31 12.45
N ARG A 114 0.26 1.46 11.86
CA ARG A 114 -1.03 1.03 12.42
C ARG A 114 -1.73 0.04 11.50
N GLU A 115 -2.63 -0.74 12.08
CA GLU A 115 -3.55 -1.59 11.32
C GLU A 115 -4.50 -0.72 10.48
N PHE A 116 -4.89 -1.23 9.31
CA PHE A 116 -5.90 -0.55 8.50
C PHE A 116 -7.25 -0.54 9.22
N SER A 117 -7.88 0.63 9.29
CA SER A 117 -9.26 0.82 9.76
C SER A 117 -10.05 1.61 8.72
N THR A 118 -11.36 1.42 8.66
CA THR A 118 -12.24 2.25 7.81
C THR A 118 -12.23 3.70 8.29
N THR A 119 -12.57 4.63 7.40
CA THR A 119 -12.73 6.05 7.77
C THR A 119 -13.74 6.24 8.91
N GLU A 120 -14.86 5.52 8.92
CA GLU A 120 -15.83 5.56 10.04
C GLU A 120 -15.20 5.19 11.39
N ALA A 121 -14.32 4.17 11.40
CA ALA A 121 -13.62 3.75 12.61
C ALA A 121 -12.51 4.73 13.00
N PHE A 122 -11.88 5.37 12.01
CA PHE A 122 -10.91 6.44 12.22
C PHE A 122 -11.58 7.64 12.90
N GLU A 123 -12.74 8.10 12.41
CA GLU A 123 -13.50 9.19 13.03
C GLU A 123 -13.92 8.86 14.47
N ALA A 124 -14.30 7.61 14.73
CA ALA A 124 -14.65 7.16 16.08
C ALA A 124 -13.46 7.18 17.05
N ASP A 125 -12.24 6.93 16.56
CA ASP A 125 -11.00 6.97 17.33
C ASP A 125 -10.47 8.40 17.51
N SER A 126 -10.61 9.26 16.49
CA SER A 126 -10.19 10.68 16.51
C SER A 126 -11.22 11.60 17.18
N ALA A 127 -12.40 11.09 17.55
CA ALA A 127 -13.37 11.81 18.35
C ALA A 127 -12.82 12.08 19.77
N ALA A 128 -12.12 13.21 19.92
CA ALA A 128 -12.00 13.89 21.21
C ALA A 128 -13.41 14.23 21.73
N PRO A 129 -13.66 14.15 23.05
CA PRO A 129 -15.00 13.98 23.62
C PRO A 129 -15.85 15.22 23.38
N GLU A 130 -17.04 15.09 22.75
CA GLU A 130 -18.29 15.90 22.82
C GLU A 130 -18.24 17.46 22.91
N ASP A 131 -17.09 18.10 23.05
CA ASP A 131 -16.90 19.44 23.62
C ASP A 131 -16.99 20.53 22.54
N LEU A 132 -16.62 20.24 21.28
CA LEU A 132 -16.77 21.19 20.18
C LEU A 132 -18.24 21.31 19.72
N ALA A 133 -18.96 20.20 19.67
CA ALA A 133 -20.39 20.17 19.34
C ALA A 133 -21.22 20.82 20.45
N GLU A 134 -20.92 20.55 21.73
CA GLU A 134 -21.55 21.23 22.87
C GLU A 134 -21.24 22.74 22.90
N LYS A 135 -19.98 23.16 22.65
CA LYS A 135 -19.62 24.59 22.57
C LYS A 135 -20.37 25.33 21.47
N LEU A 136 -20.54 24.68 20.32
CA LEU A 136 -21.25 25.23 19.18
C LEU A 136 -22.78 25.31 19.41
N GLU A 137 -23.35 24.42 20.22
CA GLU A 137 -24.74 24.53 20.70
C GLU A 137 -24.90 25.62 21.75
N GLU A 138 -23.90 25.86 22.61
CA GLU A 138 -23.94 26.94 23.61
C GLU A 138 -23.86 28.36 23.02
N MET A 139 -23.38 28.51 21.78
CA MET A 139 -23.18 29.81 21.13
C MET A 139 -24.42 30.42 20.45
N ASP A 140 -25.56 29.72 20.38
CA ASP A 140 -26.86 30.19 19.83
C ASP A 140 -26.74 30.90 18.46
N VAL A 141 -25.88 30.36 17.58
CA VAL A 141 -25.62 30.92 16.24
C VAL A 141 -26.64 30.37 15.24
N SER A 142 -27.35 31.26 14.54
CA SER A 142 -28.34 30.86 13.52
C SER A 142 -27.69 30.15 12.33
N GLU A 143 -28.38 29.18 11.72
CA GLU A 143 -27.94 28.45 10.52
C GLU A 143 -27.45 29.37 9.39
N GLU A 144 -28.09 30.52 9.20
CA GLU A 144 -27.76 31.53 8.18
C GLU A 144 -26.38 32.21 8.41
N VAL A 145 -25.86 32.20 9.65
CA VAL A 145 -24.54 32.74 9.99
C VAL A 145 -23.46 31.67 9.87
N ARG A 146 -23.78 30.39 10.03
CA ARG A 146 -22.81 29.30 9.80
C ARG A 146 -22.42 29.13 8.34
N GLU A 147 -23.33 29.42 7.40
CA GLU A 147 -23.06 29.33 5.97
C GLU A 147 -22.30 30.54 5.40
N GLU A 148 -22.34 31.69 6.08
CA GLU A 148 -21.73 32.94 5.60
C GLU A 148 -20.35 33.23 6.24
N VAL A 149 -19.99 32.63 7.39
CA VAL A 149 -18.79 32.96 8.20
C VAL A 149 -17.47 32.34 7.68
N PHE A 150 -17.30 32.28 6.36
CA PHE A 150 -16.00 32.06 5.73
C PHE A 150 -15.60 33.28 4.88
N ASP A 151 -15.98 34.48 5.31
CA ASP A 151 -15.53 35.74 4.74
C ASP A 151 -14.03 35.96 4.96
N GLU A 152 -13.40 36.79 4.11
CA GLU A 152 -11.97 37.17 4.19
C GLU A 152 -11.54 37.64 5.61
N GLU A 153 -12.47 38.15 6.42
CA GLU A 153 -12.22 38.64 7.79
C GLU A 153 -11.97 37.50 8.81
N PHE A 154 -12.62 36.33 8.66
CA PHE A 154 -12.38 35.15 9.49
C PHE A 154 -11.04 34.48 9.12
N VAL A 155 -10.70 34.48 7.83
CA VAL A 155 -9.42 34.00 7.32
C VAL A 155 -8.28 34.91 7.80
N ASP A 156 -8.45 36.24 7.78
CA ASP A 156 -7.45 37.19 8.30
C ASP A 156 -7.25 37.05 9.82
N GLU A 157 -8.29 36.79 10.62
CA GLU A 157 -8.14 36.51 12.08
C GLU A 157 -7.40 35.20 12.37
N MET A 158 -7.58 34.16 11.54
CA MET A 158 -6.83 32.89 11.66
C MET A 158 -5.37 33.02 11.21
N VAL A 159 -5.05 33.97 10.33
CA VAL A 159 -3.69 34.21 9.80
C VAL A 159 -2.86 35.08 10.75
N ASP A 160 -3.49 35.94 11.56
CA ASP A 160 -2.80 36.85 12.50
C ASP A 160 -2.54 36.23 13.89
N ASP A 161 -3.20 35.11 14.24
CA ASP A 161 -2.94 34.37 15.48
C ASP A 161 -1.94 33.23 15.22
N GLU A 162 -0.67 33.39 15.62
CA GLU A 162 0.32 32.29 15.60
C GLU A 162 -0.11 31.07 16.45
N GLU A 163 -1.22 31.18 17.21
CA GLU A 163 -1.84 30.16 18.07
C GLU A 163 -3.33 29.92 17.75
N GLY A 164 -3.78 30.14 16.51
CA GLY A 164 -5.13 29.74 16.09
C GLY A 164 -5.43 28.25 16.38
N PRO A 165 -6.70 27.85 16.57
CA PRO A 165 -7.06 26.47 16.85
C PRO A 165 -6.57 25.58 15.70
N SER A 166 -5.65 24.66 15.99
CA SER A 166 -5.24 23.64 15.02
C SER A 166 -6.37 22.63 14.88
N PHE A 167 -6.86 22.45 13.65
CA PHE A 167 -7.74 21.35 13.30
C PHE A 167 -6.99 20.39 12.37
N PRO A 168 -6.84 19.11 12.75
CA PRO A 168 -7.27 18.48 14.00
C PRO A 168 -6.44 18.94 15.20
N GLU A 169 -6.97 18.77 16.43
CA GLU A 169 -6.26 19.17 17.67
C GLU A 169 -4.89 18.49 17.79
N GLU A 170 -4.80 17.22 17.38
CA GLU A 170 -3.56 16.49 17.23
C GLU A 170 -3.28 16.22 15.75
N PRO A 171 -2.03 16.43 15.26
CA PRO A 171 -1.70 16.17 13.87
C PRO A 171 -1.90 14.70 13.46
N GLU A 172 -2.73 14.47 12.46
CA GLU A 172 -2.99 13.15 11.90
C GLU A 172 -1.91 12.78 10.87
N LYS A 173 -1.37 11.56 10.98
CA LYS A 173 -0.39 11.04 10.01
C LYS A 173 -1.04 10.50 8.75
N ASP A 174 -2.25 9.94 8.88
CA ASP A 174 -3.00 9.40 7.77
C ASP A 174 -3.80 10.52 7.10
N LEU A 175 -3.14 11.20 6.16
CA LEU A 175 -3.74 12.32 5.43
C LEU A 175 -4.92 11.86 4.56
N LEU A 176 -4.91 10.61 4.09
CA LEU A 176 -6.03 10.08 3.31
C LEU A 176 -7.25 9.86 4.21
N ALA A 177 -7.09 9.27 5.40
CA ALA A 177 -8.20 9.16 6.35
C ALA A 177 -8.75 10.53 6.75
N PHE A 178 -7.85 11.48 7.01
CA PHE A 178 -8.22 12.85 7.36
C PHE A 178 -9.03 13.52 6.25
N LEU A 179 -8.58 13.41 4.99
CA LEU A 179 -9.31 13.95 3.85
C LEU A 179 -10.63 13.20 3.63
N ALA A 180 -10.68 11.89 3.81
CA ALA A 180 -11.93 11.13 3.70
C ALA A 180 -12.99 11.63 4.71
N ALA A 181 -12.57 11.95 5.94
CA ALA A 181 -13.45 12.38 7.02
C ALA A 181 -13.82 13.87 6.96
N HIS A 182 -12.88 14.73 6.55
CA HIS A 182 -13.00 16.18 6.73
C HIS A 182 -12.75 16.99 5.45
N GLY A 183 -12.26 16.32 4.40
CA GLY A 183 -11.94 16.95 3.12
C GLY A 183 -13.17 17.47 2.40
N LYS A 184 -12.93 18.49 1.57
CA LYS A 184 -13.94 19.13 0.74
C LYS A 184 -13.40 19.32 -0.67
N ALA A 185 -14.29 19.29 -1.66
CA ALA A 185 -13.98 19.68 -3.03
C ALA A 185 -14.08 21.20 -3.15
N TYR A 186 -13.29 21.80 -4.03
CA TYR A 186 -13.48 23.20 -4.40
C TYR A 186 -14.41 23.28 -5.61
N ASP A 187 -15.54 23.96 -5.46
CA ASP A 187 -16.48 24.23 -6.54
C ASP A 187 -16.09 25.56 -7.21
N GLU A 188 -15.65 25.49 -8.47
CA GLU A 188 -15.24 26.67 -9.23
C GLU A 188 -16.42 27.61 -9.56
N GLU A 189 -17.64 27.08 -9.71
CA GLU A 189 -18.81 27.90 -10.04
C GLU A 189 -19.35 28.65 -8.82
N ALA A 190 -19.34 27.98 -7.67
CA ALA A 190 -19.78 28.54 -6.39
C ALA A 190 -18.67 29.28 -5.64
N GLU A 191 -17.42 29.21 -6.13
CA GLU A 191 -16.20 29.77 -5.53
C GLU A 191 -16.04 29.41 -4.04
N LYS A 192 -16.43 28.19 -3.65
CA LYS A 192 -16.42 27.74 -2.26
C LYS A 192 -16.13 26.25 -2.12
N ALA A 193 -15.76 25.85 -0.90
CA ALA A 193 -15.60 24.44 -0.55
C ALA A 193 -16.97 23.77 -0.38
N THR A 194 -17.16 22.64 -1.05
CA THR A 194 -18.37 21.79 -0.99
C THR A 194 -17.98 20.38 -0.56
N ASP A 195 -18.94 19.63 -0.03
CA ASP A 195 -18.69 18.25 0.36
C ASP A 195 -18.34 17.41 -0.87
N TYR A 196 -17.54 16.37 -0.68
CA TYR A 196 -17.21 15.45 -1.76
C TYR A 196 -18.45 14.79 -2.33
N GLU A 197 -18.44 14.60 -3.65
CA GLU A 197 -19.38 13.71 -4.31
C GLU A 197 -19.13 12.26 -3.85
N GLU A 198 -20.17 11.43 -3.93
CA GLU A 198 -20.11 10.01 -3.50
C GLU A 198 -18.94 9.27 -4.14
N TRP A 199 -18.73 9.45 -5.44
CA TRP A 199 -17.65 8.81 -6.19
C TRP A 199 -16.26 9.29 -5.75
N GLN A 200 -16.10 10.55 -5.35
CA GLN A 200 -14.81 11.09 -4.89
C GLN A 200 -14.41 10.46 -3.57
N GLY A 201 -15.36 10.41 -2.62
CA GLY A 201 -15.17 9.79 -1.31
C GLY A 201 -14.88 8.29 -1.40
N GLU A 202 -15.63 7.56 -2.25
CA GLU A 202 -15.40 6.13 -2.42
C GLU A 202 -14.03 5.85 -3.06
N ILE A 203 -13.67 6.53 -4.17
CA ILE A 203 -12.34 6.36 -4.79
C ILE A 203 -11.21 6.65 -3.80
N LEU A 204 -11.35 7.68 -2.97
CA LEU A 204 -10.35 8.01 -1.95
C LEU A 204 -10.18 6.85 -0.94
N GLU A 205 -11.28 6.28 -0.43
CA GLU A 205 -11.23 5.14 0.50
C GLU A 205 -10.63 3.88 -0.15
N LEU A 206 -10.97 3.60 -1.42
CA LEU A 206 -10.40 2.47 -2.16
C LEU A 206 -8.87 2.61 -2.30
N LEU A 207 -8.40 3.77 -2.75
CA LEU A 207 -6.97 4.04 -2.93
C LEU A 207 -6.22 4.06 -1.60
N ARG A 208 -6.84 4.57 -0.52
CA ARG A 208 -6.27 4.49 0.83
C ARG A 208 -6.08 3.05 1.27
N LYS A 209 -7.08 2.19 1.06
CA LYS A 209 -6.98 0.77 1.39
C LYS A 209 -5.88 0.07 0.58
N GLU A 210 -5.71 0.40 -0.69
CA GLU A 210 -4.60 -0.09 -1.51
C GLU A 210 -3.24 0.39 -0.98
N ALA A 211 -3.13 1.65 -0.58
CA ALA A 211 -1.90 2.19 0.01
C ALA A 211 -1.48 1.38 1.26
N TYR A 212 -2.43 1.05 2.13
CA TYR A 212 -2.20 0.20 3.30
C TYR A 212 -1.78 -1.23 2.93
N TYR A 213 -2.37 -1.81 1.89
CA TYR A 213 -1.97 -3.13 1.39
C TYR A 213 -0.52 -3.15 0.89
N PHE A 214 -0.09 -2.11 0.16
CA PHE A 214 1.25 -2.04 -0.44
C PHE A 214 2.33 -1.50 0.51
N ALA A 215 1.97 -0.84 1.62
CA ALA A 215 2.92 -0.24 2.55
C ALA A 215 3.94 -1.23 3.13
N PRO A 216 3.57 -2.44 3.59
CA PRO A 216 4.53 -3.43 4.08
C PRO A 216 5.60 -3.77 3.03
N GLN A 217 5.19 -3.99 1.77
CA GLN A 217 6.10 -4.28 0.67
C GLN A 217 7.10 -3.14 0.44
N LYS A 218 6.65 -1.87 0.51
CA LYS A 218 7.51 -0.69 0.39
C LYS A 218 8.50 -0.61 1.56
N MET A 219 8.02 -0.79 2.79
CA MET A 219 8.83 -0.67 4.02
C MET A 219 9.87 -1.79 4.17
N THR A 220 9.50 -3.02 3.84
CA THR A 220 10.32 -4.20 4.13
C THR A 220 11.05 -4.75 2.92
N LYS A 221 11.09 -4.03 1.80
CA LYS A 221 11.64 -4.53 0.53
C LYS A 221 13.01 -5.22 0.70
N VAL A 222 13.97 -4.55 1.35
CA VAL A 222 15.32 -5.11 1.57
C VAL A 222 15.28 -6.38 2.41
N MET A 223 14.42 -6.44 3.42
CA MET A 223 14.26 -7.64 4.27
C MET A 223 13.61 -8.78 3.49
N ASN A 224 12.61 -8.48 2.65
CA ASN A 224 11.91 -9.46 1.84
C ASN A 224 12.85 -10.12 0.81
N GLU A 225 13.59 -9.30 0.05
CA GLU A 225 14.60 -9.80 -0.90
C GLU A 225 15.72 -10.57 -0.18
N GLY A 226 16.14 -10.07 0.99
CA GLY A 226 17.15 -10.74 1.82
C GLY A 226 16.66 -12.05 2.44
N TRP A 227 15.36 -12.22 2.69
CA TRP A 227 14.78 -13.47 3.16
C TRP A 227 14.78 -14.54 2.05
N ALA A 228 14.66 -14.09 0.80
CA ALA A 228 14.66 -14.94 -0.39
C ALA A 228 16.06 -15.15 -1.00
N CYS A 229 17.12 -14.77 -0.29
CA CYS A 229 18.52 -14.91 -0.71
C CYS A 229 19.41 -15.34 0.47
N VAL A 230 20.38 -16.22 0.21
CA VAL A 230 21.35 -16.68 1.20
C VAL A 230 22.78 -16.62 0.66
N ASP A 231 23.71 -16.20 1.51
CA ASP A 231 25.15 -16.22 1.22
C ASP A 231 25.70 -17.66 1.32
N PRO A 232 26.79 -18.02 0.61
CA PRO A 232 27.46 -19.31 0.76
C PRO A 232 27.73 -19.71 2.22
N ASP A 233 28.01 -18.74 3.10
CA ASP A 233 28.27 -18.95 4.53
C ASP A 233 27.03 -18.94 5.42
N THR A 234 25.85 -18.66 4.87
CA THR A 234 24.61 -18.72 5.64
C THR A 234 24.40 -20.12 6.21
N PRO A 235 24.26 -20.27 7.54
CA PRO A 235 24.00 -21.56 8.16
C PRO A 235 22.54 -21.98 7.91
N VAL A 236 22.36 -23.17 7.34
CA VAL A 236 21.04 -23.77 7.05
C VAL A 236 20.89 -25.09 7.79
N PHE A 237 19.65 -25.42 8.18
CA PHE A 237 19.35 -26.67 8.88
C PHE A 237 19.42 -27.87 7.93
N SER A 238 20.20 -28.87 8.32
CA SER A 238 20.36 -30.12 7.59
C SER A 238 20.30 -31.33 8.53
N THR A 239 20.29 -32.52 7.95
CA THR A 239 20.44 -33.79 8.71
C THR A 239 21.75 -33.90 9.49
N ALA A 240 22.77 -33.12 9.12
CA ALA A 240 24.06 -33.03 9.81
C ALA A 240 24.10 -31.91 10.87
N GLY A 241 23.00 -31.18 11.08
CA GLY A 241 22.93 -29.98 11.91
C GLY A 241 22.96 -28.70 11.06
N LEU A 242 23.37 -27.58 11.67
CA LEU A 242 23.57 -26.32 10.94
C LEU A 242 24.86 -26.41 10.11
N VAL A 243 24.73 -26.32 8.79
CA VAL A 243 25.84 -26.34 7.83
C VAL A 243 25.76 -25.11 6.93
N PRO A 244 26.88 -24.58 6.43
CA PRO A 244 26.86 -23.52 5.42
C PRO A 244 26.08 -23.91 4.17
N MET A 245 25.39 -22.96 3.53
CA MET A 245 24.64 -23.19 2.29
C MET A 245 25.52 -23.79 1.19
N ARG A 246 26.79 -23.41 1.11
CA ARG A 246 27.75 -24.01 0.15
C ARG A 246 27.90 -25.51 0.31
N ASP A 247 27.89 -26.04 1.53
CA ASP A 247 28.02 -27.48 1.77
C ASP A 247 26.77 -28.23 1.30
N VAL A 248 25.61 -27.58 1.37
CA VAL A 248 24.35 -28.10 0.82
C VAL A 248 24.40 -28.14 -0.71
N VAL A 249 24.87 -27.06 -1.35
CA VAL A 249 24.99 -26.96 -2.82
C VAL A 249 26.03 -27.95 -3.35
N ASP A 250 27.23 -27.99 -2.76
CA ASP A 250 28.32 -28.86 -3.21
C ASP A 250 28.03 -30.34 -2.93
N GLY A 251 27.44 -30.63 -1.76
CA GLY A 251 27.26 -31.98 -1.25
C GLY A 251 25.88 -32.59 -1.46
N HIS A 252 24.89 -31.81 -1.93
CA HIS A 252 23.47 -32.17 -1.95
C HIS A 252 22.99 -32.76 -0.60
N LEU A 253 23.46 -32.17 0.50
CA LEU A 253 23.11 -32.64 1.84
C LEU A 253 21.61 -32.47 2.09
N PRO A 254 20.90 -33.50 2.61
CA PRO A 254 19.48 -33.37 2.90
C PRO A 254 19.22 -32.25 3.93
N VAL A 255 18.30 -31.35 3.58
CA VAL A 255 17.89 -30.19 4.39
C VAL A 255 16.70 -30.54 5.29
N SER A 256 16.46 -29.75 6.33
CA SER A 256 15.33 -29.94 7.23
C SER A 256 14.77 -28.62 7.74
N ASP A 257 13.45 -28.54 7.87
CA ASP A 257 12.72 -27.45 8.55
C ASP A 257 12.59 -27.68 10.07
N GLY A 258 13.23 -28.74 10.60
CA GLY A 258 13.12 -29.17 12.01
C GLY A 258 12.01 -30.19 12.27
N GLU A 259 11.06 -30.37 11.35
CA GLU A 259 9.98 -31.38 11.46
C GLU A 259 10.17 -32.49 10.43
N THR A 260 10.56 -32.12 9.22
CA THR A 260 10.73 -33.02 8.08
C THR A 260 12.09 -32.84 7.43
N THR A 261 12.61 -33.92 6.85
CA THR A 261 13.83 -33.92 6.06
C THR A 261 13.48 -34.02 4.58
N ARG A 262 14.17 -33.26 3.73
CA ARG A 262 14.05 -33.34 2.28
C ARG A 262 15.42 -33.43 1.62
N ASP A 263 15.55 -34.29 0.62
CA ASP A 263 16.75 -34.39 -0.19
C ASP A 263 16.85 -33.15 -1.11
N VAL A 264 18.06 -32.69 -1.37
CA VAL A 264 18.30 -31.66 -2.39
C VAL A 264 18.17 -32.32 -3.76
N TYR A 265 17.18 -31.90 -4.53
CA TYR A 265 16.83 -32.56 -5.80
C TYR A 265 17.65 -32.06 -7.00
N ASP A 266 18.17 -30.83 -6.92
CA ASP A 266 18.89 -30.17 -8.02
C ASP A 266 19.78 -29.05 -7.48
N SER A 267 20.82 -28.70 -8.23
CA SER A 267 21.65 -27.51 -8.02
C SER A 267 22.20 -27.02 -9.35
N ASN A 268 22.32 -25.70 -9.49
CA ASN A 268 22.92 -25.06 -10.66
C ASN A 268 24.01 -24.11 -10.18
N VAL A 269 25.26 -24.37 -10.60
CA VAL A 269 26.42 -23.54 -10.27
C VAL A 269 26.83 -22.79 -11.53
N ILE A 270 26.82 -21.46 -11.46
CA ILE A 270 27.30 -20.61 -12.54
C ILE A 270 28.78 -20.30 -12.27
N GLU A 271 29.67 -21.00 -12.97
CA GLU A 271 31.12 -20.80 -12.84
C GLU A 271 31.52 -19.40 -13.35
N ASP A 272 32.57 -18.82 -12.74
CA ASP A 272 33.16 -17.53 -13.12
C ASP A 272 32.20 -16.32 -13.10
N HIS A 273 31.13 -16.39 -12.29
CA HIS A 273 30.24 -15.26 -12.06
C HIS A 273 30.58 -14.57 -10.73
N ASP A 274 31.03 -13.31 -10.79
CA ASP A 274 31.17 -12.47 -9.60
C ASP A 274 29.76 -12.23 -9.04
N THR A 275 29.45 -12.84 -7.89
CA THR A 275 28.27 -12.52 -7.06
C THR A 275 28.63 -11.42 -6.07
#